data_AF-A0A941GRI4-F1
#
_entry.id   AF-A0A941GRI4-F1
#
_cell.length_a   1.000
_cell.length_b   1.000
_cell.length_c   1.000
_cell.angle_alpha   90.00
_cell.angle_beta   90.00
_cell.angle_gamma   90.00
#
_symmetry.space_group_name_H-M   'P 1'
#
loop_
_entity.id
_entity.type
_entity.pdbx_description
1 polymer ?
#
loop_
_entity_poly.entity_id
_entity_poly.type
_entity_poly.pdbx_seq_one_letter_code
_entity_poly.pdbx_strand_id
1 'polypeptide(L)'
;MSVNDLVKHKNDKIKAIFGLTIAEMVVDDLKSDQPGYLLAKEALQLSWEWIEKENVSGDTLSEYVDSDTEKNLGIRELYYDDDNMVSAIIVVTLAIGLVAHYAYESENNNSRPTPIWEIDEESLYDIVKFASNTTFYNTEKADQIIEFLIKNENKLTSEKILALQSKNTKVKVLKP
;
A
#
# COMPACT_ATOMS: atom_id res chain seq x y z
N MET A 1 6.07 15.70 9.61
CA MET A 1 4.67 15.66 9.10
C MET A 1 4.07 14.34 9.57
N SER A 2 2.76 14.23 9.66
CA SER A 2 2.04 13.06 10.17
C SER A 2 1.04 12.52 9.15
N VAL A 3 0.44 11.36 9.41
CA VAL A 3 -0.60 10.77 8.55
C VAL A 3 -1.80 11.72 8.34
N ASN A 4 -2.12 12.56 9.33
CA ASN A 4 -3.16 13.60 9.20
C ASN A 4 -2.87 14.60 8.08
N ASP A 5 -1.58 14.94 7.86
CA ASP A 5 -1.16 15.85 6.79
C ASP A 5 -1.32 15.19 5.42
N LEU A 6 -1.06 13.87 5.36
CA LEU A 6 -1.17 13.06 4.15
C LEU A 6 -2.63 12.82 3.72
N VAL A 7 -3.52 12.51 4.67
CA VAL A 7 -4.95 12.31 4.40
C VAL A 7 -5.57 13.55 3.74
N LYS A 8 -5.20 14.74 4.21
CA LYS A 8 -5.68 16.02 3.66
C LYS A 8 -4.95 16.44 2.38
N HIS A 9 -3.94 15.69 1.96
CA HIS A 9 -3.15 16.02 0.78
C HIS A 9 -4.00 15.81 -0.49
N LYS A 10 -3.83 16.65 -1.51
CA LYS A 10 -4.67 16.59 -2.73
C LYS A 10 -4.20 15.58 -3.77
N ASN A 11 -2.98 15.06 -3.61
CA ASN A 11 -2.38 14.15 -4.57
C ASN A 11 -2.58 12.70 -4.13
N ASP A 12 -3.51 12.00 -4.78
CA ASP A 12 -3.86 10.63 -4.45
C ASP A 12 -2.73 9.64 -4.72
N LYS A 13 -1.91 9.93 -5.74
CA LYS A 13 -0.70 9.16 -6.02
C LYS A 13 0.30 9.20 -4.87
N ILE A 14 0.41 10.34 -4.17
CA ILE A 14 1.26 10.47 -2.97
C ILE A 14 0.72 9.63 -1.81
N LYS A 15 -0.60 9.62 -1.61
CA LYS A 15 -1.27 8.77 -0.60
C LYS A 15 -1.03 7.29 -0.90
N ALA A 16 -1.23 6.89 -2.16
CA ALA A 16 -1.00 5.53 -2.64
C ALA A 16 0.46 5.08 -2.46
N ILE A 17 1.43 5.92 -2.85
CA ILE A 17 2.87 5.64 -2.66
C ILE A 17 3.19 5.41 -1.19
N PHE A 18 2.64 6.23 -0.28
CA PHE A 18 2.85 6.03 1.16
C PHE A 18 2.28 4.68 1.62
N GLY A 19 1.02 4.39 1.28
CA GLY A 19 0.37 3.13 1.64
C GLY A 19 1.18 1.91 1.17
N LEU A 20 1.61 1.91 -0.09
CA LEU A 20 2.47 0.86 -0.65
C LEU A 20 3.84 0.79 0.02
N THR A 21 4.44 1.92 0.39
CA THR A 21 5.73 1.94 1.09
C THR A 21 5.60 1.29 2.48
N ILE A 22 4.51 1.56 3.21
CA ILE A 22 4.25 0.89 4.49
C ILE A 22 3.98 -0.60 4.29
N ALA A 23 3.21 -0.98 3.27
CA ALA A 23 2.98 -2.39 2.94
C ALA A 23 4.28 -3.14 2.62
N GLU A 24 5.20 -2.55 1.84
CA GLU A 24 6.53 -3.11 1.56
C GLU A 24 7.39 -3.24 2.82
N MET A 25 7.20 -2.37 3.82
CA MET A 25 7.90 -2.49 5.10
C MET A 25 7.44 -3.71 5.90
N VAL A 26 6.16 -4.06 5.85
CA VAL A 26 5.57 -5.08 6.73
C VAL A 26 5.33 -6.42 6.05
N VAL A 27 5.36 -6.51 4.72
CA VAL A 27 5.06 -7.75 3.97
C VAL A 27 5.97 -8.92 4.37
N ASP A 28 7.17 -8.65 4.90
CA ASP A 28 8.10 -9.67 5.38
C ASP A 28 7.73 -10.30 6.73
N ASP A 29 6.76 -9.75 7.45
CA ASP A 29 6.17 -10.48 8.58
C ASP A 29 5.36 -11.68 8.10
N LEU A 30 4.87 -11.66 6.85
CA LEU A 30 4.28 -12.85 6.24
C LEU A 30 5.38 -13.88 5.93
N LYS A 31 5.09 -15.16 6.16
CA LYS A 31 6.05 -16.24 5.91
C LYS A 31 6.16 -16.52 4.41
N SER A 32 7.40 -16.50 3.90
CA SER A 32 7.68 -16.65 2.47
C SER A 32 7.23 -17.98 1.83
N ASP A 33 6.99 -19.01 2.65
CA ASP A 33 6.49 -20.31 2.22
C ASP A 33 4.95 -20.39 2.18
N GLN A 34 4.25 -19.33 2.60
CA GLN A 34 2.79 -19.28 2.59
C GLN A 34 2.23 -18.57 1.35
N PRO A 35 1.11 -19.04 0.78
CA PRO A 35 0.52 -18.46 -0.43
C PRO A 35 0.25 -16.95 -0.33
N GLY A 36 -0.15 -16.46 0.85
CA GLY A 36 -0.43 -15.05 1.04
C GLY A 36 0.79 -14.14 0.88
N TYR A 37 2.01 -14.61 1.15
CA TYR A 37 3.22 -13.83 0.88
C TYR A 37 3.44 -13.62 -0.61
N LEU A 38 3.32 -14.68 -1.42
CA LEU A 38 3.54 -14.61 -2.86
C LEU A 38 2.48 -13.73 -3.54
N LEU A 39 1.21 -13.91 -3.16
CA LEU A 39 0.11 -13.08 -3.67
C LEU A 39 0.27 -11.60 -3.26
N ALA A 40 0.66 -11.34 -2.02
CA ALA A 40 0.96 -9.99 -1.54
C ALA A 40 2.06 -9.33 -2.38
N LYS A 41 3.17 -10.03 -2.66
CA LYS A 41 4.26 -9.49 -3.47
C LYS A 41 3.84 -9.24 -4.93
N GLU A 42 3.04 -10.12 -5.52
CA GLU A 42 2.49 -9.93 -6.87
C GLU A 42 1.58 -8.69 -6.94
N ALA A 43 0.65 -8.57 -5.99
CA ALA A 43 -0.28 -7.44 -5.94
C ALA A 43 0.43 -6.10 -5.67
N LEU A 44 1.44 -6.10 -4.80
CA LEU A 44 2.30 -4.93 -4.58
C LEU A 44 3.05 -4.53 -5.86
N GLN A 45 3.59 -5.50 -6.61
CA GLN A 45 4.24 -5.22 -7.89
C GLN A 45 3.27 -4.56 -8.88
N LEU A 46 2.08 -5.12 -9.07
CA LEU A 46 1.04 -4.55 -9.94
C LEU A 46 0.62 -3.14 -9.50
N SER A 47 0.51 -2.94 -8.19
CA SER A 47 0.18 -1.63 -7.62
C SER A 47 1.28 -0.60 -7.92
N TRP A 48 2.55 -0.98 -7.83
CA TRP A 48 3.66 -0.12 -8.24
C TRP A 48 3.70 0.14 -9.75
N GLU A 49 3.36 -0.84 -10.57
CA GLU A 49 3.23 -0.65 -12.03
C GLU A 49 2.13 0.38 -12.36
N TRP A 50 1.00 0.35 -11.62
CA TRP A 50 -0.03 1.39 -11.72
C TRP A 50 0.53 2.77 -11.34
N ILE A 51 1.29 2.88 -10.25
CA ILE A 51 1.95 4.15 -9.89
C ILE A 51 2.86 4.64 -11.01
N GLU A 52 3.60 3.78 -11.71
CA GLU A 52 4.51 4.23 -12.74
C GLU A 52 3.82 4.63 -14.05
N LYS A 53 2.82 3.87 -14.48
CA LYS A 53 2.31 3.91 -15.85
C LYS A 53 0.80 4.00 -15.97
N GLU A 54 0.06 3.85 -14.87
CA GLU A 54 -1.41 3.82 -14.82
C GLU A 54 -2.00 2.79 -15.80
N ASN A 55 -1.28 1.68 -16.00
CA ASN A 55 -1.58 0.65 -17.02
C ASN A 55 -2.20 -0.63 -16.44
N VAL A 56 -2.39 -0.70 -15.13
CA VAL A 56 -3.06 -1.81 -14.43
C VAL A 56 -4.46 -1.34 -14.04
N SER A 57 -5.50 -2.13 -14.33
CA SER A 57 -6.87 -1.68 -14.06
C SER A 57 -7.26 -1.81 -12.58
N GLY A 58 -8.24 -1.00 -12.16
CA GLY A 58 -8.92 -1.13 -10.87
C GLY A 58 -9.49 -2.53 -10.66
N ASP A 59 -10.09 -3.13 -11.70
CA ASP A 59 -10.58 -4.52 -11.67
C ASP A 59 -9.45 -5.50 -11.35
N THR A 60 -8.29 -5.38 -12.02
CA THR A 60 -7.14 -6.26 -11.81
C THR A 60 -6.63 -6.20 -10.36
N LEU A 61 -6.59 -5.00 -9.76
CA LEU A 61 -6.16 -4.82 -8.38
C LEU A 61 -7.22 -5.30 -7.38
N SER A 62 -8.50 -5.10 -7.69
CA SER A 62 -9.63 -5.51 -6.84
C SER A 62 -9.69 -7.03 -6.63
N GLU A 63 -9.20 -7.84 -7.59
CA GLU A 63 -9.12 -9.30 -7.46
C GLU A 63 -8.37 -9.72 -6.18
N TYR A 64 -7.40 -8.94 -5.72
CA TYR A 64 -6.61 -9.20 -4.52
C TYR A 64 -7.26 -8.73 -3.23
N VAL A 65 -8.29 -7.90 -3.29
CA VAL A 65 -8.92 -7.29 -2.11
C VAL A 65 -10.27 -7.95 -1.82
N ASP A 66 -11.11 -8.06 -2.84
CA ASP A 66 -12.43 -8.63 -2.73
C ASP A 66 -12.81 -9.37 -4.01
N SER A 67 -12.59 -10.68 -4.00
CA SER A 67 -13.06 -11.58 -5.04
C SER A 67 -13.30 -12.99 -4.50
N ASP A 68 -14.10 -13.78 -5.22
CA ASP A 68 -14.27 -15.21 -4.95
C ASP A 68 -13.08 -16.05 -5.48
N THR A 69 -11.98 -15.41 -5.85
CA THR A 69 -10.80 -16.09 -6.42
C THR A 69 -9.77 -16.42 -5.34
N GLU A 70 -8.84 -17.31 -5.67
CA GLU A 70 -7.72 -17.64 -4.80
C GLU A 70 -6.75 -16.47 -4.56
N LYS A 71 -6.89 -15.35 -5.30
CA LYS A 71 -6.06 -14.15 -5.15
C LYS A 71 -6.48 -13.26 -3.99
N ASN A 72 -7.71 -13.40 -3.49
CA ASN A 72 -8.25 -12.56 -2.44
C ASN A 72 -7.42 -12.68 -1.14
N LEU A 73 -6.72 -11.60 -0.78
CA LEU A 73 -5.87 -11.50 0.39
C LEU A 73 -6.66 -11.38 1.69
N GLY A 74 -7.87 -10.83 1.66
CA GLY A 74 -8.78 -10.78 2.81
C GLY A 74 -9.17 -12.17 3.30
N ILE A 75 -9.37 -13.13 2.37
CA ILE A 75 -9.57 -14.54 2.74
C ILE A 75 -8.32 -15.14 3.39
N ARG A 76 -7.11 -14.68 3.00
CA ARG A 76 -5.84 -15.20 3.54
C ARG A 76 -5.64 -14.84 5.01
N GLU A 77 -6.23 -13.74 5.48
CA GLU A 77 -6.23 -13.35 6.89
C GLU A 77 -6.69 -14.49 7.82
N LEU A 78 -7.73 -15.23 7.40
CA LEU A 78 -8.34 -16.31 8.18
C LEU A 78 -7.43 -17.53 8.41
N TYR A 79 -6.26 -17.58 7.75
CA TYR A 79 -5.30 -18.69 7.85
C TYR A 79 -4.09 -18.36 8.73
N TYR A 80 -4.05 -17.18 9.35
CA TYR A 80 -2.96 -16.76 10.23
C TYR A 80 -3.41 -16.75 11.69
N ASP A 81 -2.63 -17.45 12.53
CA ASP A 81 -2.79 -17.45 13.98
C ASP A 81 -1.84 -16.45 14.69
N ASP A 82 -0.96 -15.79 13.92
CA ASP A 82 0.02 -14.82 14.41
C ASP A 82 -0.48 -13.39 14.19
N ASP A 83 -0.60 -12.62 15.26
CA ASP A 83 -1.17 -11.27 15.24
C ASP A 83 -0.37 -10.29 14.36
N ASN A 84 0.96 -10.46 14.25
CA ASN A 84 1.79 -9.63 13.38
C ASN A 84 1.51 -9.98 11.91
N MET A 85 1.33 -11.27 11.59
CA MET A 85 0.99 -11.72 10.24
C MET A 85 -0.41 -11.25 9.81
N VAL A 86 -1.39 -11.35 10.72
CA VAL A 86 -2.75 -10.80 10.51
C VAL A 86 -2.68 -9.30 10.25
N SER A 87 -1.93 -8.56 11.08
CA SER A 87 -1.77 -7.12 10.89
C SER A 87 -1.07 -6.78 9.57
N ALA A 88 -0.04 -7.53 9.20
CA ALA A 88 0.68 -7.32 7.94
C ALA A 88 -0.19 -7.57 6.71
N ILE A 89 -0.99 -8.65 6.68
CA ILE A 89 -1.87 -8.92 5.53
C ILE A 89 -2.99 -7.89 5.41
N ILE A 90 -3.52 -7.38 6.53
CA ILE A 90 -4.51 -6.29 6.53
C ILE A 90 -3.88 -5.03 5.93
N VAL A 91 -2.68 -4.64 6.37
CA VAL A 91 -1.97 -3.46 5.83
C VAL A 91 -1.76 -3.59 4.32
N VAL A 92 -1.29 -4.74 3.86
CA VAL A 92 -1.08 -5.00 2.43
C VAL A 92 -2.40 -4.90 1.66
N THR A 93 -3.47 -5.51 2.18
CA THR A 93 -4.80 -5.51 1.55
C THR A 93 -5.37 -4.10 1.44
N LEU A 94 -5.31 -3.32 2.52
CA LEU A 94 -5.74 -1.91 2.53
C LEU A 94 -4.92 -1.05 1.55
N ALA A 95 -3.61 -1.25 1.49
CA ALA A 95 -2.76 -0.51 0.57
C ALA A 95 -3.09 -0.82 -0.90
N ILE A 96 -3.30 -2.09 -1.25
CA ILE A 96 -3.72 -2.50 -2.60
C ILE A 96 -5.11 -1.94 -2.92
N GLY A 97 -6.05 -2.02 -1.97
CA GLY A 97 -7.39 -1.49 -2.16
C GLY A 97 -7.42 0.03 -2.33
N LEU A 98 -6.52 0.77 -1.67
CA LEU A 98 -6.35 2.20 -1.88
C LEU A 98 -5.87 2.51 -3.30
N VAL A 99 -4.95 1.71 -3.83
CA VAL A 99 -4.49 1.84 -5.22
C VAL A 99 -5.60 1.46 -6.20
N ALA A 100 -6.35 0.39 -5.92
CA ALA A 100 -7.50 -0.01 -6.73
C ALA A 100 -8.56 1.10 -6.78
N HIS A 101 -8.86 1.73 -5.64
CA HIS A 101 -9.78 2.86 -5.54
C HIS A 101 -9.36 3.99 -6.49
N TYR A 102 -8.11 4.43 -6.42
CA TYR A 102 -7.60 5.50 -7.29
C TYR A 102 -7.50 5.08 -8.76
N ALA A 103 -7.23 3.81 -9.04
CA ALA A 103 -7.29 3.28 -10.40
C ALA A 103 -8.70 3.42 -10.99
N TYR A 104 -9.75 3.01 -10.26
CA TYR A 104 -11.14 3.20 -10.68
C TYR A 104 -11.50 4.67 -10.89
N GLU A 105 -11.05 5.57 -10.01
CA GLU A 105 -11.26 7.01 -10.19
C GLU A 105 -10.59 7.53 -11.48
N SER A 106 -9.35 7.11 -11.74
CA SER A 106 -8.61 7.49 -12.96
C SER A 106 -9.27 6.97 -14.24
N GLU A 107 -9.90 5.80 -14.17
CA GLU A 107 -10.65 5.18 -15.26
C GLU A 107 -12.03 5.83 -15.49
N ASN A 108 -12.48 6.71 -14.59
CA ASN A 108 -13.87 7.19 -14.51
C ASN A 108 -14.89 6.04 -14.43
N ASN A 109 -14.52 4.95 -13.75
CA ASN A 109 -15.31 3.74 -13.64
C ASN A 109 -16.02 3.66 -12.28
N ASN A 110 -17.33 3.90 -12.29
CA ASN A 110 -18.18 3.86 -11.10
C ASN A 110 -18.69 2.46 -10.73
N SER A 111 -18.27 1.41 -11.45
CA SER A 111 -18.71 0.04 -11.22
C SER A 111 -17.78 -0.76 -10.29
N ARG A 112 -16.99 -0.07 -9.46
CA ARG A 112 -16.08 -0.72 -8.50
C ARG A 112 -16.83 -1.58 -7.46
N PRO A 113 -16.26 -2.71 -7.00
CA PRO A 113 -16.84 -3.54 -5.95
C PRO A 113 -17.08 -2.79 -4.63
N THR A 114 -18.02 -3.25 -3.82
CA THR A 114 -18.41 -2.58 -2.57
C THR A 114 -17.23 -2.37 -1.62
N PRO A 115 -16.33 -3.35 -1.37
CA PRO A 115 -15.19 -3.10 -0.49
C PRO A 115 -14.22 -2.05 -1.01
N ILE A 116 -14.12 -1.85 -2.33
CA ILE A 116 -13.31 -0.77 -2.91
C ILE A 116 -14.02 0.59 -2.77
N TRP A 117 -15.36 0.60 -2.75
CA TRP A 117 -16.15 1.80 -2.45
C TRP A 117 -15.97 2.30 -1.01
N GLU A 118 -15.71 1.39 -0.07
CA GLU A 118 -15.52 1.70 1.34
C GLU A 118 -14.09 2.18 1.65
N ILE A 119 -13.14 1.92 0.75
CA ILE A 119 -11.78 2.45 0.85
C ILE A 119 -11.76 3.89 0.35
N ASP A 120 -11.07 4.74 1.09
CA ASP A 120 -10.85 6.16 0.79
C ASP A 120 -9.53 6.64 1.44
N GLU A 121 -9.27 7.96 1.45
CA GLU A 121 -8.08 8.49 2.12
C GLU A 121 -8.01 8.20 3.63
N GLU A 122 -9.13 7.99 4.32
CA GLU A 122 -9.14 7.69 5.76
C GLU A 122 -8.57 6.29 6.04
N SER A 123 -8.58 5.39 5.04
CA SER A 123 -7.92 4.07 5.13
C SER A 123 -6.42 4.16 5.42
N LEU A 124 -5.79 5.32 5.19
CA LEU A 124 -4.41 5.59 5.61
C LEU A 124 -4.23 5.53 7.14
N TYR A 125 -5.25 5.89 7.92
CA TYR A 125 -5.21 5.76 9.37
C TYR A 125 -5.18 4.29 9.78
N ASP A 126 -5.98 3.45 9.14
CA ASP A 126 -5.99 2.02 9.41
C ASP A 126 -4.69 1.35 8.96
N ILE A 127 -4.12 1.74 7.82
CA ILE A 127 -2.78 1.29 7.39
C ILE A 127 -1.75 1.57 8.49
N VAL A 128 -1.69 2.78 9.03
CA VAL A 128 -0.74 3.13 10.10
C VAL A 128 -1.04 2.36 11.40
N LYS A 129 -2.31 2.23 11.76
CA LYS A 129 -2.77 1.53 12.96
C LYS A 129 -2.38 0.05 12.91
N PHE A 130 -2.72 -0.67 11.84
CA PHE A 130 -2.35 -2.08 11.71
C PHE A 130 -0.85 -2.26 11.54
N ALA A 131 -0.18 -1.38 10.80
CA ALA A 131 1.28 -1.45 10.69
C ALA A 131 1.96 -1.30 12.04
N SER A 132 1.41 -0.52 12.98
CA SER A 132 1.97 -0.39 14.34
C SER A 132 2.01 -1.69 15.15
N ASN A 133 1.25 -2.71 14.74
CA ASN A 133 1.26 -4.05 15.34
C ASN A 133 2.23 -5.03 14.64
N THR A 134 3.02 -4.57 13.67
CA THR A 134 3.95 -5.41 12.89
C THR A 134 5.38 -5.24 13.40
N THR A 135 6.26 -6.22 13.11
CA THR A 135 7.65 -6.23 13.59
C THR A 135 8.49 -5.11 12.97
N PHE A 136 8.24 -4.81 11.70
CA PHE A 136 9.12 -3.97 10.88
C PHE A 136 8.66 -2.52 10.74
N TYR A 137 7.47 -2.18 11.24
CA TYR A 137 6.99 -0.81 11.22
C TYR A 137 7.75 0.07 12.21
N ASN A 138 7.97 1.33 11.80
CA ASN A 138 8.60 2.32 12.63
C ASN A 138 7.94 3.69 12.38
N THR A 139 7.31 4.25 13.41
CA THR A 139 6.58 5.52 13.31
C THR A 139 7.45 6.68 12.86
N GLU A 140 8.68 6.80 13.37
CA GLU A 140 9.60 7.87 12.96
C GLU A 140 9.96 7.77 11.47
N LYS A 141 10.20 6.54 10.99
CA LYS A 141 10.45 6.27 9.56
C LYS A 141 9.22 6.61 8.71
N ALA A 142 8.01 6.28 9.18
CA ALA A 142 6.77 6.62 8.49
C ALA A 142 6.61 8.15 8.36
N ASP A 143 6.83 8.90 9.44
CA ASP A 143 6.77 10.38 9.41
C ASP A 143 7.83 10.99 8.46
N GLN A 144 9.03 10.40 8.42
CA GLN A 144 10.08 10.79 7.46
C GLN A 144 9.68 10.51 6.01
N ILE A 145 9.02 9.38 5.73
CA ILE A 145 8.50 9.06 4.39
C ILE A 145 7.44 10.09 4.00
N ILE A 146 6.50 10.41 4.88
CA ILE A 146 5.45 11.42 4.62
C ILE A 146 6.09 12.76 4.29
N GLU A 147 7.03 13.22 5.13
CA GLU A 147 7.73 14.47 4.91
C GLU A 147 8.50 14.49 3.58
N PHE A 148 9.17 13.39 3.24
CA PHE A 148 9.86 13.25 1.97
C PHE A 148 8.90 13.35 0.78
N LEU A 149 7.80 12.59 0.79
CA LEU A 149 6.83 12.55 -0.31
C LEU A 149 6.20 13.91 -0.56
N ILE A 150 5.72 14.58 0.50
CA ILE A 150 5.08 15.89 0.39
C ILE A 150 6.09 16.95 -0.10
N LYS A 151 7.32 16.97 0.43
CA LYS A 151 8.33 17.95 0.00
C LYS A 151 8.81 17.74 -1.43
N ASN A 152 8.68 16.55 -1.98
CA ASN A 152 9.24 16.16 -3.27
C ASN A 152 8.18 15.78 -4.31
N GLU A 153 6.90 16.03 -4.07
CA GLU A 153 5.81 15.58 -4.96
C GLU A 153 6.04 15.90 -6.45
N ASN A 154 6.52 17.10 -6.76
CA ASN A 154 6.77 17.58 -8.12
C ASN A 154 8.11 17.06 -8.71
N LYS A 155 8.86 16.27 -7.95
CA LYS A 155 10.20 15.75 -8.28
C LYS A 155 10.33 14.25 -7.99
N LEU A 156 9.23 13.53 -7.79
CA LEU A 156 9.24 12.08 -7.65
C LEU A 156 9.50 11.46 -9.02
N THR A 157 10.71 10.94 -9.19
CA THR A 157 11.12 10.17 -10.37
C THR A 157 10.91 8.69 -10.09
N SER A 158 10.82 7.85 -11.14
CA SER A 158 10.78 6.39 -11.00
C SER A 158 11.92 5.87 -10.12
N GLU A 159 13.13 6.45 -10.24
CA GLU A 159 14.27 6.10 -9.39
C GLU A 159 14.00 6.33 -7.89
N LYS A 160 13.38 7.45 -7.51
CA LYS A 160 13.02 7.75 -6.12
C LYS A 160 11.91 6.83 -5.61
N ILE A 161 10.98 6.45 -6.49
CA ILE A 161 9.91 5.49 -6.18
C ILE A 161 10.50 4.09 -5.95
N LEU A 162 11.40 3.63 -6.82
CA LEU A 162 12.12 2.36 -6.65
C LEU A 162 12.93 2.31 -5.35
N ALA A 163 13.52 3.44 -4.93
CA ALA A 163 14.22 3.51 -3.64
C ALA A 163 13.29 3.25 -2.44
N LEU A 164 12.01 3.62 -2.53
CA LEU A 164 11.00 3.38 -1.49
C LEU A 164 10.54 1.90 -1.45
N GLN A 165 10.56 1.21 -2.60
CA GLN A 165 10.28 -0.24 -2.68
C GLN A 165 11.38 -1.09 -2.03
N SER A 166 12.61 -0.57 -1.94
CA SER A 166 13.73 -1.31 -1.38
C SER A 166 13.69 -1.31 0.17
N LYS A 167 13.74 -2.50 0.78
CA LYS A 167 13.78 -2.73 2.24
C LYS A 167 14.82 -1.88 2.99
N ASN A 168 15.87 -1.45 2.28
CA ASN A 168 16.94 -0.61 2.77
C ASN A 168 16.72 0.88 2.42
N THR A 169 15.52 1.42 2.66
CA THR A 169 15.30 2.88 2.63
C THR A 169 16.13 3.54 3.73
N LYS A 170 17.43 3.68 3.51
CA LYS A 170 18.26 4.65 4.21
C LYS A 170 17.77 5.99 3.67
N VAL A 171 16.93 6.68 4.44
CA VAL A 171 16.47 8.05 4.16
C VAL A 171 17.67 8.98 3.85
N LYS A 172 18.89 8.61 4.26
CA LYS A 172 20.16 9.24 3.87
C LYS A 172 20.45 9.32 2.35
N VAL A 173 19.86 8.46 1.51
CA VAL A 173 20.06 8.51 0.04
C VAL A 173 19.11 9.52 -0.63
N LEU A 174 18.06 9.92 0.07
CA LEU A 174 17.07 10.90 -0.39
C LEU A 174 17.50 12.31 0.03
N LYS A 175 18.64 12.79 -0.48
CA LYS A 175 18.97 14.22 -0.39
C LYS A 175 18.12 15.01 -1.40
N PRO A 176 17.69 16.24 -1.04
CA PRO A 176 16.84 17.09 -1.88
C PRO A 176 17.48 17.48 -3.22
#